data_AF-A0A533Z8S0-F1
#
_entry.id   AF-A0A533Z8S0-F1
#
_cell.length_a   1.000
_cell.length_b   1.000
_cell.length_c   1.000
_cell.angle_alpha   90.00
_cell.angle_beta   90.00
_cell.angle_gamma   90.00
#
_symmetry.space_group_name_H-M   'P 1'
#
loop_
_entity.id
_entity.type
_entity.pdbx_description
1 polymer ?
#
loop_
_entity_poly.entity_id
_entity_poly.type
_entity_poly.pdbx_seq_one_letter_code
_entity_poly.pdbx_strand_id
1 'polypeptide(L)'
;MKLAPCHPLLFLVTGLVWLMLASVIGVALFLAMMLGHPLPAVLRHFHVHGALVGGVVQVIVGMMLASGERSKSHPVLFAAINVGTIGMLAGFWWGYTLAVAVAGLLVLLALLSLLGEALRLARASVLSPPFHLGFFGLACLALFVGLGVGEAMALRLIPYEDIGQARLAHLHPTVLGFVTLTIMGAMHNLFPTIVNARSDHLTQGTVFLVICVVTGLLVELNYLWPTPNMQSYVPFGKLHLVAYTHLAMVGFILHTVFGVLSHLLPTTLAVERARSNKSRGPYLEELTGIVEQWRPVQVGALSLGTVGLVLVATLVWQFNLTSLPVHVATWASIGLLVLSLTLFAGKVGLLLTSRPT
;
A
#
# COMPACT_ATOMS: atom_id res chain seq x y z
N MET A 1 -22.17 23.12 -12.73
CA MET A 1 -20.94 22.54 -13.32
C MET A 1 -21.03 21.02 -13.19
N LYS A 2 -21.17 20.26 -14.29
CA LYS A 2 -21.22 18.78 -14.21
C LYS A 2 -19.79 18.26 -14.03
N LEU A 3 -19.52 17.58 -12.92
CA LEU A 3 -18.23 16.93 -12.69
C LEU A 3 -18.04 15.78 -13.68
N ALA A 4 -16.82 15.58 -14.17
CA ALA A 4 -16.49 14.47 -15.06
C ALA A 4 -16.77 13.12 -14.37
N PRO A 5 -17.19 12.07 -15.10
CA PRO A 5 -17.45 10.78 -14.50
C PRO A 5 -16.15 10.13 -13.97
N CYS A 6 -16.13 9.77 -12.68
CA CYS A 6 -15.02 9.09 -12.02
C CYS A 6 -15.41 7.64 -11.75
N HIS A 7 -14.98 6.76 -12.65
CA HIS A 7 -15.20 5.31 -12.58
C HIS A 7 -14.18 4.63 -11.64
N PRO A 8 -14.48 3.42 -11.13
CA PRO A 8 -13.57 2.65 -10.26
C PRO A 8 -12.16 2.51 -10.82
N LEU A 9 -12.04 2.37 -12.15
CA LEU A 9 -10.76 2.31 -12.86
C LEU A 9 -9.87 3.53 -12.59
N LEU A 10 -10.46 4.73 -12.51
CA LEU A 10 -9.70 5.96 -12.26
C LEU A 10 -9.09 5.95 -10.85
N PHE A 11 -9.81 5.44 -9.85
CA PHE A 11 -9.26 5.28 -8.50
C PHE A 11 -8.05 4.33 -8.51
N LEU A 12 -8.17 3.18 -9.18
CA LEU A 12 -7.09 2.19 -9.27
C LEU A 12 -5.84 2.76 -9.95
N VAL A 13 -6.00 3.41 -11.10
CA VAL A 13 -4.89 3.98 -11.87
C VAL A 13 -4.24 5.15 -11.12
N THR A 14 -5.02 6.06 -10.56
CA THR A 14 -4.47 7.18 -9.79
C THR A 14 -3.78 6.70 -8.52
N GLY A 15 -4.32 5.69 -7.84
CA GLY A 15 -3.65 5.07 -6.69
C GLY A 15 -2.31 4.44 -7.07
N LEU A 16 -2.23 3.76 -8.23
CA LEU A 16 -0.97 3.26 -8.75
C LEU A 16 0.04 4.38 -9.04
N VAL A 17 -0.41 5.49 -9.64
CA VAL A 17 0.46 6.66 -9.90
C VAL A 17 1.01 7.21 -8.58
N TRP A 18 0.19 7.35 -7.55
CA TRP A 18 0.65 7.76 -6.22
C TRP A 18 1.70 6.80 -5.64
N LEU A 19 1.50 5.48 -5.76
CA LEU A 19 2.48 4.48 -5.31
C LEU A 19 3.80 4.60 -6.07
N MET A 20 3.77 4.85 -7.38
CA MET A 20 4.97 5.03 -8.19
C MET A 20 5.72 6.31 -7.78
N LEU A 21 5.02 7.44 -7.64
CA LEU A 21 5.61 8.70 -7.19
C LEU A 21 6.21 8.55 -5.78
N ALA A 22 5.47 7.93 -4.86
CA ALA A 22 5.97 7.67 -3.52
C ALA A 22 7.21 6.77 -3.55
N SER A 23 7.25 5.74 -4.40
CA SER A 23 8.41 4.86 -4.54
C SER A 23 9.65 5.60 -5.02
N VAL A 24 9.52 6.51 -5.99
CA VAL A 24 10.63 7.37 -6.46
C VAL A 24 11.17 8.22 -5.30
N ILE A 25 10.28 8.85 -4.52
CA ILE A 25 10.69 9.63 -3.35
C ILE A 25 11.38 8.73 -2.31
N GLY A 26 10.88 7.51 -2.09
CA GLY A 26 11.45 6.53 -1.18
C GLY A 26 12.87 6.11 -1.56
N VAL A 27 13.09 5.81 -2.85
CA VAL A 27 14.43 5.50 -3.39
C VAL A 27 15.36 6.68 -3.23
N ALA A 28 14.91 7.90 -3.55
CA ALA A 28 15.72 9.11 -3.39
C ALA A 28 16.11 9.35 -1.92
N LEU A 29 15.16 9.21 -0.99
CA LEU A 29 15.39 9.31 0.46
C LEU A 29 16.42 8.28 0.94
N PHE A 30 16.29 7.04 0.47
CA PHE A 30 17.17 5.96 0.89
C PHE A 30 18.59 6.12 0.33
N LEU A 31 18.73 6.42 -0.97
CA LEU A 31 20.03 6.69 -1.59
C LEU A 31 20.74 7.88 -0.94
N ALA A 32 20.03 8.97 -0.72
CA ALA A 32 20.54 10.14 -0.03
C ALA A 32 21.09 9.81 1.37
N MET A 33 20.38 8.97 2.13
CA MET A 33 20.84 8.49 3.43
C MET A 33 22.11 7.65 3.31
N MET A 34 22.15 6.72 2.36
CA MET A 34 23.30 5.84 2.14
C MET A 34 24.55 6.60 1.64
N LEU A 35 24.36 7.67 0.87
CA LEU A 35 25.42 8.53 0.37
C LEU A 35 25.86 9.61 1.39
N GLY A 36 25.28 9.65 2.58
CA GLY A 36 25.62 10.64 3.62
C GLY A 36 25.06 12.05 3.37
N HIS A 37 24.12 12.20 2.44
CA HIS A 37 23.49 13.47 2.07
C HIS A 37 21.98 13.41 2.32
N PRO A 38 21.51 13.29 3.58
CA PRO A 38 20.10 13.09 3.88
C PRO A 38 19.23 14.24 3.35
N LEU A 39 18.16 13.88 2.64
CA LEU A 39 17.19 14.85 2.11
C LEU A 39 16.30 15.44 3.22
N PRO A 40 15.61 16.56 2.96
CA PRO A 40 14.70 17.19 3.91
C PRO A 40 13.68 16.21 4.50
N ALA A 41 13.53 16.25 5.83
CA ALA A 41 12.66 15.36 6.59
C ALA A 41 11.20 15.38 6.11
N VAL A 42 10.75 16.50 5.54
CA VAL A 42 9.39 16.67 5.02
C VAL A 42 9.06 15.71 3.88
N LEU A 43 10.05 15.33 3.06
CA LEU A 43 9.85 14.37 1.97
C LEU A 43 9.47 12.98 2.47
N ARG A 44 9.77 12.64 3.74
CA ARG A 44 9.26 11.41 4.36
C ARG A 44 7.74 11.44 4.50
N HIS A 45 7.15 12.61 4.79
CA HIS A 45 5.69 12.74 4.85
C HIS A 45 5.06 12.58 3.47
N PHE A 46 5.72 13.08 2.42
CA PHE A 46 5.32 12.89 1.03
C PHE A 46 5.36 11.41 0.63
N HIS A 47 6.47 10.72 0.95
CA HIS A 47 6.60 9.29 0.71
C HIS A 47 5.50 8.49 1.43
N VAL A 48 5.34 8.68 2.75
CA VAL A 48 4.44 7.85 3.57
C VAL A 48 2.97 8.14 3.27
N HIS A 49 2.53 9.41 3.30
CA HIS A 49 1.11 9.73 3.06
C HIS A 49 0.72 9.63 1.59
N GLY A 50 1.66 9.92 0.67
CA GLY A 50 1.46 9.65 -0.75
C GLY A 50 1.26 8.15 -1.01
N ALA A 51 2.09 7.29 -0.40
CA ALA A 51 1.94 5.84 -0.54
C ALA A 51 0.65 5.31 0.11
N LEU A 52 0.38 5.70 1.36
CA LEU A 52 -0.75 5.15 2.13
C LEU A 52 -2.09 5.74 1.73
N VAL A 53 -2.23 7.07 1.73
CA VAL A 53 -3.51 7.75 1.49
C VAL A 53 -3.78 7.87 -0.01
N GLY A 54 -2.85 8.48 -0.74
CA GLY A 54 -2.98 8.62 -2.20
C GLY A 54 -2.90 7.29 -2.94
N GLY A 55 -2.09 6.35 -2.45
CA GLY A 55 -1.87 5.05 -3.08
C GLY A 55 -2.81 3.96 -2.58
N VAL A 56 -2.48 3.36 -1.43
CA VAL A 56 -3.11 2.14 -0.90
C VAL A 56 -4.60 2.34 -0.65
N VAL A 57 -4.98 3.39 0.09
CA VAL A 57 -6.39 3.69 0.39
C VAL A 57 -7.17 3.93 -0.90
N GLN A 58 -6.60 4.66 -1.85
CA GLN A 58 -7.25 4.93 -3.13
C GLN A 58 -7.45 3.65 -3.96
N VAL A 59 -6.48 2.73 -3.95
CA VAL A 59 -6.64 1.40 -4.55
C VAL A 59 -7.74 0.60 -3.83
N ILE A 60 -7.75 0.56 -2.50
CA ILE A 60 -8.80 -0.12 -1.71
C ILE A 60 -10.19 0.40 -2.07
N VAL A 61 -10.37 1.72 -2.13
CA VAL A 61 -11.62 2.34 -2.54
C VAL A 61 -11.98 1.96 -3.97
N GLY A 62 -11.03 2.03 -4.91
CA GLY A 62 -11.25 1.63 -6.30
C GLY A 62 -11.69 0.17 -6.44
N MET A 63 -11.07 -0.75 -5.69
CA MET A 63 -11.44 -2.17 -5.65
C MET A 63 -12.86 -2.35 -5.15
N MET A 64 -13.19 -1.71 -4.02
CA MET A 64 -14.52 -1.81 -3.43
C MET A 64 -15.62 -1.29 -4.37
N LEU A 65 -15.38 -0.16 -5.03
CA LEU A 65 -16.32 0.39 -6.02
C LEU A 65 -16.46 -0.51 -7.26
N ALA A 66 -15.38 -1.18 -7.68
CA ALA A 66 -15.42 -2.13 -8.80
C ALA A 66 -16.22 -3.41 -8.47
N SER A 67 -16.28 -3.79 -7.19
CA SER A 67 -17.05 -4.93 -6.68
C SER A 67 -18.55 -4.62 -6.45
N GLY A 68 -18.93 -3.35 -6.34
CA GLY A 68 -20.33 -2.93 -6.16
C GLY A 68 -21.11 -2.75 -7.48
N GLU A 69 -22.21 -2.00 -7.43
CA GLU A 69 -23.00 -1.65 -8.64
C GLU A 69 -22.17 -0.77 -9.60
N ARG A 70 -21.57 -1.42 -10.61
CA ARG A 70 -20.57 -0.93 -11.58
C ARG A 70 -20.89 0.37 -12.36
N SER A 71 -22.05 0.98 -12.19
CA SER A 71 -22.57 2.07 -13.04
C SER A 71 -22.48 3.47 -12.43
N LYS A 72 -22.16 3.63 -11.14
CA LYS A 72 -22.20 4.94 -10.48
C LYS A 72 -20.83 5.62 -10.53
N SER A 73 -20.82 6.88 -10.95
CA SER A 73 -19.65 7.76 -10.90
C SER A 73 -19.52 8.35 -9.50
N HIS A 74 -18.29 8.41 -8.96
CA HIS A 74 -18.02 8.91 -7.61
C HIS A 74 -17.07 10.12 -7.60
N PRO A 75 -17.41 11.25 -8.27
CA PRO A 75 -16.47 12.35 -8.47
C PRO A 75 -16.17 13.13 -7.19
N VAL A 76 -17.17 13.27 -6.31
CA VAL A 76 -17.00 13.95 -5.01
C VAL A 76 -16.04 13.17 -4.12
N LEU A 77 -16.19 11.85 -4.06
CA LEU A 77 -15.30 10.97 -3.31
C LEU A 77 -13.87 11.00 -3.87
N PHE A 78 -13.73 10.91 -5.19
CA PHE A 78 -12.43 10.98 -5.85
C PHE A 78 -11.73 12.32 -5.56
N ALA A 79 -12.46 13.43 -5.69
CA ALA A 79 -11.94 14.76 -5.38
C ALA A 79 -11.56 14.88 -3.90
N ALA A 80 -12.41 14.41 -2.97
CA ALA A 80 -12.14 14.50 -1.54
C ALA A 80 -10.85 13.77 -1.13
N ILE A 81 -10.62 12.56 -1.63
CA ILE A 81 -9.39 11.79 -1.32
C ILE A 81 -8.15 12.50 -1.89
N ASN A 82 -8.19 12.94 -3.15
CA ASN A 82 -7.02 13.56 -3.78
C ASN A 82 -6.73 14.96 -3.26
N VAL A 83 -7.76 15.80 -3.09
CA VAL A 83 -7.62 17.14 -2.48
C VAL A 83 -7.17 17.02 -1.03
N GLY A 84 -7.71 16.07 -0.27
CA GLY A 84 -7.27 15.79 1.09
C GLY A 84 -5.80 15.34 1.13
N THR A 85 -5.40 14.41 0.27
CA THR A 85 -4.00 13.97 0.18
C THR A 85 -3.07 15.14 -0.16
N ILE A 86 -3.36 15.89 -1.22
CA ILE A 86 -2.54 17.05 -1.63
C ILE A 86 -2.53 18.12 -0.54
N GLY A 87 -3.67 18.40 0.09
CA GLY A 87 -3.81 19.36 1.19
C GLY A 87 -2.98 18.98 2.40
N MET A 88 -2.92 17.69 2.76
CA MET A 88 -2.03 17.19 3.81
C MET A 88 -0.56 17.40 3.45
N LEU A 89 -0.15 17.03 2.22
CA LEU A 89 1.24 17.16 1.78
C LEU A 89 1.69 18.63 1.74
N ALA A 90 0.81 19.51 1.25
CA ALA A 90 0.95 20.96 1.32
C ALA A 90 1.12 21.42 2.78
N GLY A 91 0.19 21.03 3.67
CA GLY A 91 0.24 21.38 5.08
C GLY A 91 1.55 20.97 5.74
N PHE A 92 2.06 19.77 5.46
CA PHE A 92 3.38 19.32 5.94
C PHE A 92 4.53 20.15 5.36
N TRP A 93 4.47 20.49 4.07
CA TRP A 93 5.48 21.33 3.40
C TRP A 93 5.62 22.71 4.05
N TRP A 94 4.49 23.36 4.33
CA TRP A 94 4.46 24.68 4.95
C TRP A 94 4.50 24.66 6.49
N GLY A 95 4.50 23.48 7.12
CA GLY A 95 4.42 23.35 8.58
C GLY A 95 3.08 23.80 9.19
N TYR A 96 2.03 23.94 8.37
CA TYR A 96 0.72 24.42 8.79
C TYR A 96 -0.18 23.27 9.25
N THR A 97 -0.12 22.97 10.54
CA THR A 97 -0.75 21.76 11.10
C THR A 97 -2.28 21.77 11.04
N LEU A 98 -2.92 22.95 11.06
CA LEU A 98 -4.36 23.06 10.86
C LEU A 98 -4.79 22.65 9.44
N ALA A 99 -4.01 22.99 8.40
CA ALA A 99 -4.30 22.49 7.05
C ALA A 99 -4.17 20.97 6.96
N VAL A 100 -3.19 20.37 7.66
CA VAL A 100 -3.06 18.90 7.74
C VAL A 100 -4.31 18.29 8.37
N ALA A 101 -4.80 18.85 9.48
CA ALA A 101 -6.00 18.36 10.17
C ALA A 101 -7.27 18.51 9.30
N VAL A 102 -7.49 19.68 8.69
CA VAL A 102 -8.66 19.89 7.81
C VAL A 102 -8.64 18.93 6.62
N ALA A 103 -7.46 18.71 6.04
CA ALA A 103 -7.30 17.81 4.90
C ALA A 103 -7.44 16.32 5.31
N GLY A 104 -6.94 15.93 6.49
CA GLY A 104 -7.13 14.61 7.07
C GLY A 104 -8.61 14.33 7.39
N LEU A 105 -9.32 15.31 7.97
CA LEU A 105 -10.74 15.23 8.24
C LEU A 105 -11.55 15.05 6.95
N LEU A 106 -11.17 15.73 5.87
CA LEU A 106 -11.80 15.54 4.56
C LEU A 106 -11.64 14.10 4.06
N VAL A 107 -10.46 13.50 4.20
CA VAL A 107 -10.23 12.08 3.86
C VAL A 107 -11.06 11.16 4.76
N LEU A 108 -11.10 11.43 6.06
CA LEU A 108 -11.91 10.66 7.02
C LEU A 108 -13.40 10.67 6.61
N LEU A 109 -13.95 11.85 6.33
CA LEU A 109 -15.35 12.00 5.89
C LEU A 109 -15.60 11.29 4.56
N ALA A 110 -14.63 11.32 3.64
CA ALA A 110 -14.70 10.58 2.38
C ALA A 110 -14.78 9.06 2.62
N LEU A 111 -13.95 8.50 3.49
CA LEU A 111 -13.98 7.08 3.85
C LEU A 111 -15.26 6.70 4.61
N LEU A 112 -15.75 7.59 5.48
CA LEU A 112 -17.01 7.41 6.20
C LEU A 112 -18.21 7.29 5.26
N SER A 113 -18.23 8.05 4.17
CA SER A 113 -19.31 7.98 3.18
C SER A 113 -19.44 6.59 2.53
N LEU A 114 -18.39 5.77 2.62
CA LEU A 114 -18.35 4.43 2.05
C LEU A 114 -18.76 3.32 3.01
N LEU A 115 -18.94 3.61 4.31
CA LEU A 115 -19.19 2.59 5.33
C LEU A 115 -20.44 1.75 5.03
N GLY A 116 -21.49 2.39 4.51
CA GLY A 116 -22.73 1.69 4.12
C GLY A 116 -22.54 0.76 2.93
N GLU A 117 -21.75 1.15 1.92
CA GLU A 117 -21.42 0.29 0.78
C GLU A 117 -20.55 -0.89 1.22
N ALA A 118 -19.52 -0.61 2.00
CA ALA A 118 -18.60 -1.61 2.50
C ALA A 118 -19.32 -2.65 3.39
N LEU A 119 -20.27 -2.21 4.22
CA LEU A 119 -21.12 -3.11 5.01
C LEU A 119 -22.03 -3.97 4.14
N ARG A 120 -22.62 -3.41 3.07
CA ARG A 120 -23.41 -4.19 2.11
C ARG A 120 -22.57 -5.28 1.45
N LEU A 121 -21.36 -4.94 1.00
CA LEU A 121 -20.43 -5.89 0.40
C LEU A 121 -19.99 -6.97 1.41
N ALA A 122 -19.72 -6.61 2.65
CA ALA A 122 -19.39 -7.56 3.71
C ALA A 122 -20.54 -8.55 3.99
N ARG A 123 -21.80 -8.07 4.00
CA ARG A 123 -22.98 -8.93 4.16
C ARG A 123 -23.22 -9.85 2.96
N ALA A 124 -22.88 -9.40 1.76
CA ALA A 124 -23.04 -10.15 0.52
C ALA A 124 -21.90 -11.14 0.23
N SER A 125 -20.95 -11.33 1.15
CA SER A 125 -19.84 -12.28 0.97
C SER A 125 -20.35 -13.71 0.75
N VAL A 126 -19.80 -14.36 -0.27
CA VAL A 126 -20.20 -15.70 -0.72
C VAL A 126 -19.68 -16.81 0.19
N LEU A 127 -18.55 -16.60 0.89
CA LEU A 127 -17.84 -17.67 1.58
C LEU A 127 -18.18 -17.79 3.08
N SER A 128 -18.39 -16.68 3.79
CA SER A 128 -18.77 -16.69 5.22
C SER A 128 -19.19 -15.31 5.75
N PRO A 129 -20.46 -14.90 5.61
CA PRO A 129 -20.93 -13.58 6.05
C PRO A 129 -20.56 -13.16 7.48
N PRO A 130 -20.70 -14.00 8.54
CA PRO A 130 -20.39 -13.56 9.90
C PRO A 130 -18.90 -13.31 10.15
N PHE A 131 -18.02 -14.09 9.53
CA PHE A 131 -16.56 -13.93 9.66
C PHE A 131 -16.09 -12.64 8.96
N HIS A 132 -16.62 -12.38 7.76
CA HIS A 132 -16.33 -11.14 7.02
C HIS A 132 -16.84 -9.89 7.72
N LEU A 133 -18.00 -9.97 8.39
CA LEU A 133 -18.52 -8.87 9.19
C LEU A 133 -17.64 -8.55 10.40
N GLY A 134 -17.06 -9.56 11.04
CA GLY A 134 -16.11 -9.39 12.13
C GLY A 134 -14.82 -8.67 11.68
N PHE A 135 -14.20 -9.15 10.60
CA PHE A 135 -13.03 -8.49 10.01
C PHE A 135 -13.31 -7.05 9.61
N PHE A 136 -14.45 -6.82 8.94
CA PHE A 136 -14.84 -5.50 8.49
C PHE A 136 -15.09 -4.54 9.65
N GLY A 137 -15.79 -4.99 10.70
CA GLY A 137 -16.04 -4.21 11.90
C GLY A 137 -14.74 -3.83 12.61
N LEU A 138 -13.81 -4.79 12.76
CA LEU A 138 -12.50 -4.55 13.36
C LEU A 138 -11.64 -3.60 12.52
N ALA A 139 -11.63 -3.76 11.19
CA ALA A 139 -10.92 -2.88 10.27
C ALA A 139 -11.45 -1.43 10.35
N CYS A 140 -12.77 -1.25 10.40
CA CYS A 140 -13.38 0.08 10.55
C CYS A 140 -13.04 0.70 11.90
N LEU A 141 -13.15 -0.06 13.00
CA LEU A 141 -12.77 0.42 14.32
C LEU A 141 -11.31 0.87 14.34
N ALA A 142 -10.41 0.08 13.77
CA ALA A 142 -9.01 0.40 13.68
C ALA A 142 -8.75 1.65 12.81
N LEU A 143 -9.48 1.82 11.69
CA LEU A 143 -9.43 3.04 10.90
C LEU A 143 -9.82 4.27 11.73
N PHE A 144 -10.92 4.21 12.49
CA PHE A 144 -11.39 5.33 13.31
C PHE A 144 -10.41 5.69 14.42
N VAL A 145 -9.93 4.69 15.16
CA VAL A 145 -8.95 4.91 16.23
C VAL A 145 -7.68 5.54 15.65
N GLY A 146 -7.17 4.95 14.57
CA GLY A 146 -5.96 5.43 13.91
C GLY A 146 -6.10 6.85 13.37
N LEU A 147 -7.17 7.16 12.63
CA LEU A 147 -7.41 8.51 12.12
C LEU A 147 -7.67 9.52 13.24
N GLY A 148 -8.41 9.14 14.28
CA GLY A 148 -8.64 10.01 15.45
C GLY A 148 -7.34 10.41 16.16
N VAL A 149 -6.41 9.47 16.34
CA VAL A 149 -5.07 9.77 16.87
C VAL A 149 -4.29 10.66 15.90
N GLY A 150 -4.37 10.42 14.59
CA GLY A 150 -3.72 11.25 13.57
C GLY A 150 -4.20 12.70 13.60
N GLU A 151 -5.51 12.91 13.70
CA GLU A 151 -6.12 14.24 13.84
C GLU A 151 -5.72 14.92 15.15
N ALA A 152 -5.75 14.19 16.27
CA ALA A 152 -5.31 14.72 17.56
C ALA A 152 -3.84 15.17 17.52
N MET A 153 -2.98 14.43 16.82
CA MET A 153 -1.59 14.87 16.57
C MET A 153 -1.51 16.12 15.71
N ALA A 154 -2.28 16.19 14.62
CA ALA A 154 -2.28 17.35 13.71
C ALA A 154 -2.79 18.63 14.41
N LEU A 155 -3.79 18.49 15.27
CA LEU A 155 -4.34 19.57 16.08
C LEU A 155 -3.50 19.90 17.33
N ARG A 156 -2.38 19.18 17.55
CA ARG A 156 -1.49 19.35 18.71
C ARG A 156 -2.21 19.15 20.06
N LEU A 157 -3.19 18.25 20.08
CA LEU A 157 -3.93 17.88 21.29
C LEU A 157 -3.15 16.87 22.15
N ILE A 158 -2.14 16.22 21.57
CA ILE A 158 -1.28 15.27 22.25
C ILE A 158 -0.01 15.99 22.73
N PRO A 159 0.40 15.83 24.00
CA PRO A 159 1.64 16.39 24.52
C PRO A 159 2.87 15.94 23.71
N TYR A 160 3.92 16.76 23.70
CA TYR A 160 5.10 16.49 22.88
C TYR A 160 5.85 15.24 23.35
N GLU A 161 5.87 14.99 24.66
CA GLU A 161 6.43 13.81 25.31
C GLU A 161 5.82 12.49 24.79
N ASP A 162 4.53 12.50 24.45
CA ASP A 162 3.78 11.32 24.02
C ASP A 162 3.71 11.17 22.50
N ILE A 163 4.27 12.11 21.73
CA ILE A 163 4.12 12.14 20.27
C ILE A 163 4.68 10.89 19.58
N GLY A 164 5.69 10.26 20.18
CA GLY A 164 6.27 8.99 19.71
C GLY A 164 5.25 7.85 19.80
N GLN A 165 4.60 7.71 20.96
CA GLN A 165 3.57 6.70 21.19
C GLN A 165 2.32 6.98 20.34
N ALA A 166 1.94 8.25 20.21
CA ALA A 166 0.84 8.63 19.34
C ALA A 166 1.09 8.29 17.87
N ARG A 167 2.31 8.47 17.35
CA ARG A 167 2.66 8.01 15.99
C ARG A 167 2.47 6.51 15.83
N LEU A 168 2.87 5.74 16.83
CA LEU A 168 2.70 4.29 16.83
C LEU A 168 1.22 3.90 16.87
N ALA A 169 0.46 4.54 17.77
CA ALA A 169 -0.99 4.38 17.93
C ALA A 169 -1.80 4.92 16.75
N HIS A 170 -1.22 5.76 15.90
CA HIS A 170 -1.78 6.15 14.61
C HIS A 170 -1.48 5.07 13.55
N LEU A 171 -0.21 4.67 13.42
CA LEU A 171 0.25 3.76 12.36
C LEU A 171 -0.25 2.32 12.53
N HIS A 172 -0.24 1.78 13.74
CA HIS A 172 -0.64 0.38 13.99
C HIS A 172 -2.08 0.11 13.58
N PRO A 173 -3.08 0.83 14.12
CA PRO A 173 -4.46 0.55 13.76
C PRO A 173 -4.79 0.99 12.32
N THR A 174 -4.11 1.97 11.72
CA THR A 174 -4.34 2.31 10.30
C THR A 174 -3.74 1.29 9.34
N VAL A 175 -2.50 0.83 9.56
CA VAL A 175 -1.81 -0.10 8.65
C VAL A 175 -2.15 -1.55 8.97
N LEU A 176 -1.86 -2.02 10.19
CA LEU A 176 -2.07 -3.41 10.58
C LEU A 176 -3.55 -3.72 10.86
N GLY A 177 -4.29 -2.75 11.39
CA GLY A 177 -5.72 -2.90 11.62
C GLY A 177 -6.51 -2.73 10.32
N PHE A 178 -6.58 -1.51 9.78
CA PHE A 178 -7.45 -1.24 8.65
C PHE A 178 -6.92 -1.83 7.33
N VAL A 179 -5.72 -1.47 6.89
CA VAL A 179 -5.21 -1.89 5.56
C VAL A 179 -5.05 -3.40 5.48
N THR A 180 -4.34 -4.03 6.44
CA THR A 180 -4.10 -5.47 6.42
C THR A 180 -5.39 -6.28 6.52
N LEU A 181 -6.30 -5.96 7.46
CA LEU A 181 -7.55 -6.72 7.58
C LEU A 181 -8.46 -6.53 6.35
N THR A 182 -8.46 -5.35 5.73
CA THR A 182 -9.21 -5.11 4.49
C THR A 182 -8.64 -5.95 3.35
N ILE A 183 -7.31 -6.00 3.21
CA ILE A 183 -6.63 -6.84 2.21
C ILE A 183 -6.90 -8.31 2.48
N MET A 184 -6.79 -8.79 3.73
CA MET A 184 -7.08 -10.17 4.09
C MET A 184 -8.53 -10.54 3.79
N GLY A 185 -9.48 -9.67 4.11
CA GLY A 185 -10.90 -9.86 3.78
C GLY A 185 -11.13 -9.94 2.27
N ALA A 186 -10.45 -9.10 1.49
CA ALA A 186 -10.49 -9.14 0.02
C ALA A 186 -9.87 -10.43 -0.53
N MET A 187 -8.70 -10.84 -0.03
CA MET A 187 -8.03 -12.08 -0.43
C MET A 187 -8.86 -13.32 -0.08
N HIS A 188 -9.53 -13.33 1.08
CA HIS A 188 -10.42 -14.42 1.46
C HIS A 188 -11.63 -14.52 0.51
N ASN A 189 -12.25 -13.39 0.15
CA ASN A 189 -13.33 -13.36 -0.84
C ASN A 189 -12.86 -13.79 -2.25
N LEU A 190 -11.62 -13.44 -2.61
CA LEU A 190 -11.01 -13.81 -3.88
C LEU A 190 -10.34 -15.19 -3.84
N PHE A 191 -10.38 -15.91 -2.72
CA PHE A 191 -9.64 -17.17 -2.55
C PHE A 191 -9.94 -18.20 -3.66
N PRO A 192 -11.20 -18.44 -4.09
CA PRO A 192 -11.48 -19.32 -5.21
C PRO A 192 -10.82 -18.85 -6.52
N THR A 193 -10.76 -17.54 -6.73
CA THR A 193 -10.06 -16.93 -7.87
C THR A 193 -8.55 -17.08 -7.72
N ILE A 194 -7.98 -16.93 -6.53
CA ILE A 194 -6.54 -17.06 -6.27
C ILE A 194 -6.06 -18.49 -6.54
N VAL A 195 -6.80 -19.48 -6.04
CA VAL A 195 -6.48 -20.91 -6.22
C VAL A 195 -6.61 -21.32 -7.68
N ASN A 196 -7.63 -20.81 -8.39
CA ASN A 196 -7.86 -21.17 -9.79
C ASN A 196 -7.00 -20.36 -10.79
N ALA A 197 -6.61 -19.12 -10.47
CA ALA A 197 -5.90 -18.21 -11.38
C ALA A 197 -4.37 -18.15 -11.17
N ARG A 198 -3.80 -18.88 -10.20
CA ARG A 198 -2.35 -18.92 -9.91
C ARG A 198 -1.72 -17.51 -9.82
N SER A 199 -2.29 -16.62 -9.01
CA SER A 199 -1.71 -15.28 -8.82
C SER A 199 -0.46 -15.34 -7.95
N ASP A 200 0.71 -15.44 -8.59
CA ASP A 200 2.02 -15.47 -7.91
C ASP A 200 2.20 -14.29 -6.95
N HIS A 201 1.70 -13.11 -7.33
CA HIS A 201 1.75 -11.91 -6.48
C HIS A 201 0.98 -12.08 -5.16
N LEU A 202 -0.23 -12.66 -5.18
CA LEU A 202 -1.05 -12.86 -3.98
C LEU A 202 -0.47 -13.94 -3.07
N THR A 203 0.08 -15.00 -3.66
CA THR A 203 0.83 -16.02 -2.92
C THR A 203 2.06 -15.41 -2.23
N GLN A 204 2.87 -14.65 -2.96
CA GLN A 204 4.05 -13.98 -2.40
C GLN A 204 3.67 -12.98 -1.30
N GLY A 205 2.60 -12.20 -1.51
CA GLY A 205 2.08 -11.29 -0.48
C GLY A 205 1.74 -12.03 0.82
N THR A 206 1.09 -13.19 0.72
CA THR A 206 0.78 -14.03 1.90
C THR A 206 2.04 -14.53 2.60
N VAL A 207 3.05 -14.98 1.83
CA VAL A 207 4.34 -15.40 2.39
C VAL A 207 5.00 -14.25 3.15
N PHE A 208 5.06 -13.06 2.56
CA PHE A 208 5.61 -11.89 3.23
C PHE A 208 4.82 -11.47 4.46
N LEU A 209 3.49 -11.59 4.46
CA LEU A 209 2.67 -11.35 5.66
C LEU A 209 3.08 -12.30 6.80
N VAL A 210 3.25 -13.59 6.52
CA VAL A 210 3.71 -14.57 7.52
C VAL A 210 5.10 -14.20 8.04
N ILE A 211 6.04 -13.86 7.15
CA ILE A 211 7.38 -13.40 7.55
C ILE A 211 7.29 -12.15 8.43
N CYS A 212 6.41 -11.19 8.11
CA CYS A 212 6.22 -9.98 8.90
C CYS A 212 5.69 -10.27 10.31
N VAL A 213 4.74 -11.20 10.43
CA VAL A 213 4.20 -11.63 11.73
C VAL A 213 5.30 -12.29 12.56
N VAL A 214 6.00 -13.26 11.98
CA VAL A 214 7.09 -13.97 12.67
C VAL A 214 8.19 -12.98 13.08
N THR A 215 8.62 -12.11 12.16
CA THR A 215 9.65 -11.10 12.44
C THR A 215 9.19 -10.11 13.52
N GLY A 216 7.94 -9.69 13.52
CA GLY A 216 7.38 -8.82 14.57
C GLY A 216 7.43 -9.48 15.95
N LEU A 217 7.06 -10.76 16.04
CA LEU A 217 7.17 -11.54 17.27
C LEU A 217 8.63 -11.67 17.73
N LEU A 218 9.57 -11.91 16.80
CA LEU A 218 10.99 -11.99 17.12
C LEU A 218 11.56 -10.65 17.61
N VAL A 219 11.11 -9.53 17.04
CA VAL A 219 11.47 -8.20 17.52
C VAL A 219 10.97 -7.97 18.94
N GLU A 220 9.74 -8.37 19.25
CA GLU A 220 9.20 -8.27 20.62
C GLU A 220 9.99 -9.16 21.60
N LEU A 221 10.24 -10.41 21.23
CA LEU A 221 11.05 -11.34 22.02
C LEU A 221 12.46 -10.79 22.28
N ASN A 222 13.05 -10.06 21.33
CA ASN A 222 14.36 -9.41 21.47
C ASN A 222 14.39 -8.33 22.56
N TYR A 223 13.26 -7.68 22.85
CA TYR A 223 13.13 -6.70 23.95
C TYR A 223 12.80 -7.33 25.30
N LEU A 224 12.28 -8.57 25.34
CA LEU A 224 12.04 -9.30 26.59
C LEU A 224 13.33 -9.81 27.24
N TRP A 225 14.45 -9.82 26.51
CA TRP A 225 15.74 -10.34 26.99
C TRP A 225 16.85 -9.27 27.00
N PRO A 226 16.72 -8.20 27.82
CA PRO A 226 17.74 -7.18 27.92
C PRO A 226 19.05 -7.77 28.47
N THR A 227 20.18 -7.27 27.98
CA THR A 227 21.51 -7.60 28.53
C THR A 227 21.97 -6.46 29.45
N PRO A 228 22.93 -6.67 30.37
CA PRO A 228 23.32 -5.66 31.36
C PRO A 228 23.69 -4.28 30.78
N ASN A 229 24.09 -4.21 29.50
CA ASN A 229 24.51 -2.99 28.82
C ASN A 229 23.62 -2.60 27.62
N MET A 230 22.54 -3.34 27.32
CA MET A 230 21.65 -3.05 26.21
C MET A 230 20.19 -3.34 26.58
N GLN A 231 19.31 -2.44 26.16
CA GLN A 231 17.86 -2.57 26.35
C GLN A 231 17.23 -3.73 25.55
N SER A 232 18.01 -4.42 24.71
CA SER A 232 17.61 -5.58 23.90
C SER A 232 18.77 -6.56 23.74
N TYR A 233 18.47 -7.81 23.31
CA TYR A 233 19.48 -8.84 23.08
C TYR A 233 20.39 -8.52 21.88
N VAL A 234 19.80 -8.08 20.76
CA VAL A 234 20.48 -7.55 19.57
C VAL A 234 20.11 -6.08 19.38
N PRO A 235 21.05 -5.19 19.02
CA PRO A 235 20.76 -3.77 18.81
C PRO A 235 19.82 -3.55 17.63
N PHE A 236 18.61 -3.07 17.89
CA PHE A 236 17.58 -2.84 16.87
C PHE A 236 17.44 -1.34 16.57
N GLY A 237 18.19 -0.87 15.58
CA GLY A 237 18.20 0.53 15.16
C GLY A 237 17.11 0.94 14.15
N LYS A 238 17.07 2.22 13.81
CA LYS A 238 16.08 2.83 12.88
C LYS A 238 16.04 2.15 11.50
N LEU A 239 17.19 1.75 10.95
CA LEU A 239 17.24 1.07 9.64
C LEU A 239 16.58 -0.31 9.66
N HIS A 240 16.67 -1.04 10.77
CA HIS A 240 15.97 -2.32 10.94
C HIS A 240 14.46 -2.11 10.97
N LEU A 241 13.98 -1.06 11.66
CA LEU A 241 12.56 -0.71 11.67
C LEU A 241 12.07 -0.27 10.27
N VAL A 242 12.89 0.48 9.52
CA VAL A 242 12.59 0.85 8.14
C VAL A 242 12.47 -0.40 7.27
N ALA A 243 13.43 -1.33 7.35
CA ALA A 243 13.39 -2.58 6.58
C ALA A 243 12.18 -3.45 6.96
N TYR A 244 11.88 -3.60 8.26
CA TYR A 244 10.68 -4.30 8.74
C TYR A 244 9.40 -3.68 8.17
N THR A 245 9.29 -2.35 8.21
CA THR A 245 8.11 -1.66 7.68
C THR A 245 7.99 -1.87 6.17
N HIS A 246 9.09 -1.85 5.43
CA HIS A 246 9.07 -2.10 3.98
C HIS A 246 8.81 -3.57 3.64
N LEU A 247 9.14 -4.51 4.51
CA LEU A 247 8.73 -5.91 4.36
C LEU A 247 7.20 -6.03 4.36
N ALA A 248 6.52 -5.31 5.25
CA ALA A 248 5.06 -5.27 5.28
C ALA A 248 4.47 -4.46 4.11
N MET A 249 5.02 -3.28 3.85
CA MET A 249 4.47 -2.35 2.84
C MET A 249 4.74 -2.83 1.39
N VAL A 250 5.96 -3.27 1.09
CA VAL A 250 6.35 -3.71 -0.26
C VAL A 250 6.09 -5.21 -0.41
N GLY A 251 6.58 -6.01 0.53
CA GLY A 251 6.47 -7.47 0.48
C GLY A 251 5.04 -7.97 0.55
N PHE A 252 4.21 -7.40 1.43
CA PHE A 252 2.80 -7.80 1.54
C PHE A 252 1.86 -6.86 0.78
N ILE A 253 1.76 -5.58 1.16
CA ILE A 253 0.72 -4.69 0.64
C ILE A 253 0.90 -4.45 -0.87
N LEU A 254 2.10 -4.09 -1.34
CA LEU A 254 2.32 -3.80 -2.76
C LEU A 254 2.19 -5.06 -3.64
N HIS A 255 2.69 -6.21 -3.18
CA HIS A 255 2.43 -7.49 -3.85
C HIS A 255 0.93 -7.74 -4.03
N THR A 256 0.14 -7.55 -2.96
CA THR A 256 -1.30 -7.74 -3.04
C THR A 256 -1.96 -6.74 -3.98
N VAL A 257 -1.56 -5.46 -3.93
CA VAL A 257 -2.04 -4.44 -4.88
C VAL A 257 -1.74 -4.85 -6.31
N PHE A 258 -0.51 -5.29 -6.62
CA PHE A 258 -0.14 -5.76 -7.97
C PHE A 258 -0.97 -6.97 -8.38
N GLY A 259 -1.11 -7.96 -7.51
CA GLY A 259 -1.90 -9.16 -7.77
C GLY A 259 -3.37 -8.84 -8.07
N VAL A 260 -3.98 -7.93 -7.32
CA VAL A 260 -5.38 -7.54 -7.56
C VAL A 260 -5.51 -6.70 -8.83
N LEU A 261 -4.63 -5.73 -9.05
CA LEU A 261 -4.65 -4.89 -10.26
C LEU A 261 -4.43 -5.72 -11.54
N SER A 262 -3.54 -6.71 -11.49
CA SER A 262 -3.31 -7.68 -12.57
C SER A 262 -4.58 -8.45 -12.96
N HIS A 263 -5.55 -8.59 -12.05
CA HIS A 263 -6.83 -9.23 -12.33
C HIS A 263 -7.94 -8.22 -12.68
N LEU A 264 -8.06 -7.14 -11.91
CA LEU A 264 -9.14 -6.17 -12.08
C LEU A 264 -8.97 -5.30 -13.32
N LEU A 265 -7.75 -4.92 -13.70
CA LEU A 265 -7.55 -4.06 -14.87
C LEU A 265 -7.98 -4.77 -16.17
N PRO A 266 -7.53 -5.99 -16.51
CA PRO A 266 -7.98 -6.67 -17.71
C PRO A 266 -9.51 -6.88 -17.74
N THR A 267 -10.09 -7.30 -16.62
CA THR A 267 -11.52 -7.62 -16.54
C THR A 267 -12.40 -6.37 -16.67
N THR A 268 -12.04 -5.27 -16.00
CA THR A 268 -12.78 -4.00 -16.11
C THR A 268 -12.67 -3.41 -17.51
N LEU A 269 -11.47 -3.36 -18.07
CA LEU A 269 -11.24 -2.85 -19.44
C LEU A 269 -11.98 -3.67 -20.49
N ALA A 270 -11.99 -5.01 -20.37
CA ALA A 270 -12.71 -5.88 -21.29
C ALA A 270 -14.23 -5.66 -21.21
N VAL A 271 -14.78 -5.43 -20.03
CA VAL A 271 -16.21 -5.13 -19.84
C VAL A 271 -16.56 -3.75 -20.39
N GLU A 272 -15.74 -2.73 -20.12
CA GLU A 272 -16.01 -1.34 -20.52
C GLU A 272 -15.82 -1.10 -22.03
N ARG A 273 -14.84 -1.75 -22.67
CA ARG A 273 -14.45 -1.44 -24.04
C ARG A 273 -15.03 -2.40 -25.08
N ALA A 274 -15.30 -3.67 -24.73
CA ALA A 274 -15.82 -4.64 -25.68
C ALA A 274 -17.33 -4.44 -25.91
N ARG A 275 -17.72 -4.19 -27.16
CA ARG A 275 -19.12 -3.93 -27.55
C ARG A 275 -20.03 -5.16 -27.46
N SER A 276 -19.47 -6.37 -27.51
CA SER A 276 -20.23 -7.62 -27.50
C SER A 276 -19.56 -8.69 -26.63
N ASN A 277 -20.34 -9.67 -26.17
CA ASN A 277 -19.80 -10.84 -25.47
C ASN A 277 -18.85 -11.66 -26.35
N LYS A 278 -19.08 -11.69 -27.69
CA LYS A 278 -18.24 -12.41 -28.64
C LYS A 278 -16.83 -11.81 -28.76
N SER A 279 -16.71 -10.48 -28.72
CA SER A 279 -15.43 -9.76 -28.76
C SER A 279 -14.76 -9.65 -27.39
N ARG A 280 -15.50 -9.81 -26.29
CA ARG A 280 -14.97 -9.66 -24.92
C ARG A 280 -13.97 -10.75 -24.55
N GLY A 281 -14.25 -12.00 -24.93
CA GLY A 281 -13.38 -13.14 -24.62
C GLY A 281 -11.97 -12.98 -25.21
N PRO A 282 -11.83 -12.83 -26.54
CA PRO A 282 -10.54 -12.65 -27.18
C PRO A 282 -9.78 -11.41 -26.67
N TYR A 283 -10.48 -10.29 -26.45
CA TYR A 283 -9.86 -9.09 -25.91
C TYR A 283 -9.37 -9.26 -24.47
N LEU A 284 -10.12 -9.97 -23.61
CA LEU A 284 -9.66 -10.29 -22.25
C LEU A 284 -8.42 -11.19 -22.27
N GLU A 285 -8.35 -12.14 -23.20
CA GLU A 285 -7.18 -13.01 -23.36
C GLU A 285 -5.94 -12.20 -23.78
N GLU A 286 -6.08 -11.26 -24.71
CA GLU A 286 -5.02 -10.31 -25.09
C GLU A 286 -4.52 -9.51 -23.89
N LEU A 287 -5.43 -8.88 -23.15
CA LEU A 287 -5.09 -8.10 -21.95
C LEU A 287 -4.44 -8.98 -20.87
N THR A 288 -4.88 -10.22 -20.71
CA THR A 288 -4.26 -11.17 -19.79
C THR A 288 -2.85 -11.53 -20.25
N GLY A 289 -2.63 -11.74 -21.55
CA GLY A 289 -1.31 -11.97 -22.12
C GLY A 289 -0.31 -10.84 -21.81
N ILE A 290 -0.73 -9.58 -21.84
CA ILE A 290 0.08 -8.42 -21.44
C ILE A 290 0.51 -8.53 -19.96
N VAL A 291 -0.41 -8.92 -19.08
CA VAL A 291 -0.13 -9.08 -17.64
C VAL A 291 0.87 -10.21 -17.39
N GLU A 292 0.72 -11.32 -18.12
CA GLU A 292 1.52 -12.53 -18.00
C GLU A 292 2.95 -12.38 -18.51
N GLN A 293 3.17 -11.54 -19.51
CA GLN A 293 4.49 -11.30 -20.08
C GLN A 293 5.48 -10.85 -18.99
N TRP A 294 6.64 -11.49 -18.87
CA TRP A 294 7.66 -11.17 -17.84
C TRP A 294 7.18 -11.25 -16.37
N ARG A 295 6.02 -11.85 -16.08
CA ARG A 295 5.48 -11.95 -14.71
C ARG A 295 6.47 -12.57 -13.72
N PRO A 296 7.18 -13.68 -14.01
CA PRO A 296 8.13 -14.27 -13.06
C PRO A 296 9.30 -13.32 -12.72
N VAL A 297 9.80 -12.57 -13.71
CA VAL A 297 10.88 -11.60 -13.50
C VAL A 297 10.39 -10.45 -12.63
N GLN A 298 9.20 -9.92 -12.91
CA GLN A 298 8.60 -8.84 -12.14
C GLN A 298 8.35 -9.26 -10.67
N VAL A 299 7.75 -10.42 -10.45
CA VAL A 299 7.49 -10.97 -9.11
C VAL A 299 8.80 -11.23 -8.38
N GLY A 300 9.73 -11.94 -9.01
CA GLY A 300 11.02 -12.28 -8.42
C GLY A 300 11.84 -11.04 -8.07
N ALA A 301 11.85 -10.02 -8.92
CA ALA A 301 12.52 -8.76 -8.65
C ALA A 301 11.89 -7.99 -7.47
N LEU A 302 10.55 -7.99 -7.34
CA LEU A 302 9.89 -7.37 -6.18
C LEU A 302 10.25 -8.09 -4.88
N SER A 303 10.16 -9.42 -4.89
CA SER A 303 10.45 -10.27 -3.73
C SER A 303 11.91 -10.14 -3.30
N LEU A 304 12.85 -10.36 -4.22
CA LEU A 304 14.29 -10.30 -3.93
C LEU A 304 14.75 -8.87 -3.60
N GLY A 305 14.17 -7.86 -4.25
CA GLY A 305 14.41 -6.46 -3.91
C GLY A 305 13.99 -6.15 -2.48
N THR A 306 12.82 -6.62 -2.06
CA THR A 306 12.31 -6.46 -0.69
C THR A 306 13.17 -7.18 0.35
N VAL A 307 13.54 -8.44 0.09
CA VAL A 307 14.48 -9.20 0.95
C VAL A 307 15.85 -8.52 0.99
N GLY A 308 16.28 -7.90 -0.10
CA GLY A 308 17.50 -7.11 -0.16
C GLY A 308 17.51 -5.93 0.81
N LEU A 309 16.37 -5.27 1.07
CA LEU A 309 16.28 -4.23 2.09
C LEU A 309 16.51 -4.79 3.51
N VAL A 310 15.99 -5.98 3.78
CA VAL A 310 16.25 -6.69 5.05
C VAL A 310 17.72 -7.07 5.15
N LEU A 311 18.32 -7.57 4.08
CA LEU A 311 19.75 -7.87 4.03
C LEU A 311 20.61 -6.63 4.32
N VAL A 312 20.28 -5.48 3.75
CA VAL A 312 20.98 -4.21 4.04
C VAL A 312 20.89 -3.88 5.53
N ALA A 313 19.70 -3.98 6.13
CA ALA A 313 19.54 -3.75 7.57
C ALA A 313 20.36 -4.75 8.41
N THR A 314 20.39 -6.03 8.04
CA THR A 314 21.18 -7.04 8.75
C THR A 314 22.69 -6.77 8.64
N LEU A 315 23.18 -6.34 7.47
CA LEU A 315 24.60 -6.06 7.26
C LEU A 315 25.11 -4.92 8.15
N VAL A 316 24.26 -3.94 8.48
CA VAL A 316 24.69 -2.82 9.34
C VAL A 316 24.92 -3.21 10.80
N TRP A 317 24.61 -4.44 11.22
CA TRP A 317 25.09 -4.97 12.49
C TRP A 317 26.59 -5.23 12.52
N GLN A 318 27.20 -5.53 11.37
CA GLN A 318 28.60 -5.94 11.27
C GLN A 318 29.46 -4.95 10.51
N PHE A 319 28.85 -4.17 9.61
CA PHE A 319 29.56 -3.29 8.70
C PHE A 319 29.05 -1.84 8.82
N ASN A 320 29.96 -0.89 8.59
CA ASN A 320 29.60 0.51 8.46
C ASN A 320 28.73 0.74 7.20
N LEU A 321 27.90 1.78 7.24
CA LEU A 321 27.01 2.14 6.12
C LEU A 321 27.74 2.35 4.79
N THR A 322 28.96 2.88 4.84
CA THR A 322 29.79 3.19 3.67
C THR A 322 30.58 2.00 3.14
N SER A 323 30.44 0.83 3.75
CA SER A 323 31.18 -0.37 3.36
C SER A 323 30.68 -0.95 2.03
N LEU A 324 31.59 -1.59 1.30
CA LEU A 324 31.29 -2.21 0.01
C LEU A 324 30.13 -3.24 0.09
N PRO A 325 30.07 -4.16 1.07
CA PRO A 325 28.96 -5.13 1.16
C PRO A 325 27.59 -4.45 1.30
N VAL A 326 27.50 -3.40 2.12
CA VAL A 326 26.26 -2.64 2.34
C VAL A 326 25.86 -1.90 1.06
N HIS A 327 26.81 -1.28 0.35
CA HIS A 327 26.55 -0.61 -0.92
C HIS A 327 26.08 -1.58 -2.01
N VAL A 328 26.73 -2.74 -2.15
CA VAL A 328 26.34 -3.75 -3.15
C VAL A 328 24.93 -4.25 -2.87
N ALA A 329 24.61 -4.60 -1.61
CA ALA A 329 23.26 -5.03 -1.23
C ALA A 329 22.21 -3.93 -1.48
N THR A 330 22.55 -2.67 -1.19
CA THR A 330 21.69 -1.50 -1.42
C THR A 330 21.37 -1.33 -2.90
N TRP A 331 22.38 -1.29 -3.77
CA TRP A 331 22.19 -1.08 -5.19
C TRP A 331 21.48 -2.26 -5.87
N ALA A 332 21.80 -3.49 -5.47
CA ALA A 332 21.10 -4.68 -5.96
C ALA A 332 19.62 -4.64 -5.58
N SER A 333 19.31 -4.35 -4.31
CA SER A 333 17.93 -4.24 -3.82
C SER A 333 17.13 -3.16 -4.57
N ILE A 334 17.67 -1.95 -4.69
CA ILE A 334 17.02 -0.85 -5.41
C ILE A 334 16.83 -1.19 -6.89
N GLY A 335 17.85 -1.74 -7.55
CA GLY A 335 17.77 -2.11 -8.96
C GLY A 335 16.65 -3.12 -9.23
N LEU A 336 16.51 -4.11 -8.37
CA LEU A 336 15.44 -5.11 -8.45
C LEU A 336 14.05 -4.49 -8.20
N LEU A 337 13.90 -3.63 -7.20
CA LEU A 337 12.64 -2.93 -6.93
C LEU A 337 12.25 -2.03 -8.11
N VAL A 338 13.17 -1.23 -8.63
CA VAL A 338 12.95 -0.35 -9.79
C VAL A 338 12.59 -1.16 -11.03
N LEU A 339 13.26 -2.28 -11.28
CA LEU A 339 12.93 -3.17 -12.39
C LEU A 339 11.49 -3.68 -12.29
N SER A 340 11.06 -4.15 -11.12
CA SER A 340 9.70 -4.65 -10.91
C SER A 340 8.64 -3.55 -11.12
N LEU A 341 8.85 -2.38 -10.51
CA LEU A 341 7.96 -1.23 -10.64
C LEU A 341 7.83 -0.78 -12.10
N THR A 342 8.95 -0.72 -12.83
CA THR A 342 9.00 -0.32 -14.24
C THR A 342 8.27 -1.31 -15.13
N LEU A 343 8.52 -2.62 -14.94
CA LEU A 343 7.80 -3.66 -15.67
C LEU A 343 6.29 -3.57 -15.43
N PHE A 344 5.87 -3.40 -14.18
CA PHE A 344 4.45 -3.28 -13.86
C PHE A 344 3.81 -2.03 -14.47
N ALA A 345 4.46 -0.86 -14.34
CA ALA A 345 3.98 0.39 -14.91
C ALA A 345 3.87 0.29 -16.45
N GLY A 346 4.86 -0.32 -17.10
CA GLY A 346 4.84 -0.59 -18.54
C GLY A 346 3.64 -1.45 -18.96
N LYS A 347 3.38 -2.55 -18.25
CA LYS A 347 2.20 -3.41 -18.49
C LYS A 347 0.89 -2.63 -18.34
N VAL A 348 0.76 -1.83 -17.29
CA VAL A 348 -0.45 -1.00 -17.10
C VAL A 348 -0.60 0.02 -18.22
N GLY A 349 0.50 0.65 -18.66
CA GLY A 349 0.49 1.52 -19.84
C GLY A 349 -0.03 0.81 -21.08
N LEU A 350 0.45 -0.40 -21.37
CA LEU A 350 0.01 -1.23 -22.50
C LEU A 350 -1.47 -1.64 -22.39
N LEU A 351 -1.92 -2.04 -21.20
CA LEU A 351 -3.33 -2.37 -20.95
C LEU A 351 -4.24 -1.17 -21.27
N LEU A 352 -3.84 0.03 -20.82
CA LEU A 352 -4.64 1.23 -20.99
C LEU A 352 -4.71 1.67 -22.46
N THR A 353 -3.68 1.41 -23.27
CA THR A 353 -3.62 1.78 -24.69
C THR A 353 -4.18 0.72 -25.63
N SER A 354 -4.15 -0.57 -25.28
CA SER A 354 -4.73 -1.65 -26.09
C SER A 354 -6.23 -1.47 -26.29
N ARG A 355 -6.72 -1.75 -27.50
CA ARG A 355 -8.13 -1.61 -27.92
C ARG A 355 -8.64 -2.94 -28.46
N PRO A 356 -9.93 -3.25 -28.27
CA PRO A 356 -10.53 -4.45 -28.85
C PRO A 356 -10.40 -4.40 -30.38
N THR A 357 -9.92 -5.52 -30.94
CA THR A 357 -9.78 -5.74 -32.38
C THR A 357 -11.10 -6.05 -33.06
#